data_AF-A0A7S2JD36-F1
#
_entry.id   AF-A0A7S2JD36-F1
#
_cell.length_a   1.000
_cell.length_b   1.000
_cell.length_c   1.000
_cell.angle_alpha   90.00
_cell.angle_beta   90.00
_cell.angle_gamma   90.00
#
_symmetry.space_group_name_H-M   'P 1'
#
loop_
_entity.id
_entity.type
_entity.pdbx_description
1 polymer ?
#
loop_
_entity_poly.entity_id
_entity_poly.type
_entity_poly.pdbx_seq_one_letter_code
_entity_poly.pdbx_strand_id
1 'polypeptide(L)'
;MGEARLSFYGASYGTGVAAYYASVYPSSTDKVVLDGNLGPMPNVEVWGNTWGNTVPVVLDRMLENCRLQPSCVLKDPFGSYEALLATCRRKALLSPPCADGSRITLTNGLVVGYLHNMAEARGCGWKQAILTLALLTLGDEAQR
;
A
#
# COMPACT_ATOMS: atom_id res chain seq x y z
N MET A 1 21.43 -21.72 15.65
CA MET A 1 20.52 -22.88 15.54
C MET A 1 21.23 -24.20 15.27
N GLY A 2 22.52 -24.24 14.88
CA GLY A 2 23.28 -25.52 14.81
C GLY A 2 22.85 -26.50 13.72
N GLU A 3 21.77 -26.18 13.00
CA GLU A 3 21.22 -26.96 11.89
C GLU A 3 22.20 -27.03 10.70
N ALA A 4 22.32 -28.23 10.12
CA ALA A 4 23.09 -28.44 8.90
C ALA A 4 22.40 -27.86 7.64
N ARG A 5 21.07 -27.71 7.69
CA ARG A 5 20.26 -27.13 6.60
C ARG A 5 19.21 -26.20 7.17
N LEU A 6 19.02 -25.04 6.56
CA LEU A 6 18.05 -24.04 6.99
C LEU A 6 16.72 -24.18 6.26
N SER A 7 15.62 -24.11 7.02
CA SER A 7 14.27 -23.92 6.49
C SER A 7 13.86 -22.45 6.60
N PHE A 8 13.27 -21.90 5.55
CA PHE A 8 12.86 -20.50 5.46
C PHE A 8 11.36 -20.37 5.24
N TYR A 9 10.75 -19.47 6.01
CA TYR A 9 9.49 -18.81 5.64
C TYR A 9 9.83 -17.34 5.34
N GLY A 10 9.78 -16.98 4.06
CA GLY A 10 9.96 -15.61 3.61
C GLY A 10 8.60 -14.97 3.36
N ALA A 11 8.38 -13.78 3.93
CA ALA A 11 7.22 -12.95 3.63
C ALA A 11 7.69 -11.60 3.10
N SER A 12 7.06 -11.08 2.02
CA SER A 12 7.40 -9.79 1.42
C SER A 12 8.90 -9.70 1.10
N TYR A 13 9.64 -8.70 1.59
CA TYR A 13 11.09 -8.59 1.42
C TYR A 13 11.86 -9.88 1.80
N GLY A 14 11.37 -10.61 2.81
CA GLY A 14 11.96 -11.87 3.26
C GLY A 14 11.96 -12.96 2.18
N THR A 15 11.08 -12.90 1.18
CA THR A 15 11.12 -13.86 0.06
C THR A 15 12.36 -13.67 -0.81
N GLY A 16 12.77 -12.42 -1.05
CA GLY A 16 13.99 -12.12 -1.80
C GLY A 16 15.23 -12.64 -1.09
N VAL A 17 15.29 -12.45 0.23
CA VAL A 17 16.38 -12.97 1.09
C VAL A 17 16.40 -14.50 1.07
N ALA A 18 15.25 -15.15 1.26
CA ALA A 18 15.14 -16.61 1.27
C ALA A 18 15.50 -17.22 -0.10
N ALA A 19 15.01 -16.64 -1.19
CA ALA A 19 15.30 -17.07 -2.55
C ALA A 19 16.80 -16.90 -2.90
N TYR A 20 17.42 -15.79 -2.48
CA TYR A 20 18.84 -15.58 -2.68
C TYR A 20 19.68 -16.59 -1.90
N TYR A 21 19.39 -16.80 -0.60
CA TYR A 21 20.09 -17.80 0.21
C TYR A 21 19.97 -19.20 -0.41
N ALA A 22 18.76 -19.61 -0.80
CA ALA A 22 18.52 -20.92 -1.42
C ALA A 22 19.29 -21.10 -2.74
N SER A 23 19.51 -20.01 -3.48
CA SER A 23 20.25 -20.03 -4.74
C SER A 23 21.77 -20.11 -4.53
N VAL A 24 22.32 -19.43 -3.52
CA VAL A 24 23.76 -19.43 -3.21
C VAL A 24 24.19 -20.65 -2.40
N TYR A 25 23.34 -21.14 -1.50
CA TYR A 25 23.62 -22.28 -0.61
C TYR A 25 22.59 -23.41 -0.76
N PRO A 26 22.42 -23.99 -1.97
CA PRO A 26 21.39 -25.00 -2.21
C PRO A 26 21.59 -26.27 -1.36
N SER A 27 22.84 -26.67 -1.09
CA SER A 27 23.15 -27.82 -0.23
C SER A 27 22.83 -27.59 1.25
N SER A 28 22.77 -26.33 1.70
CA SER A 28 22.47 -25.92 3.07
C SER A 28 21.02 -25.44 3.23
N THR A 29 20.18 -25.66 2.23
CA THR A 29 18.75 -25.27 2.25
C THR A 29 17.89 -26.52 2.36
N ASP A 30 16.91 -26.53 3.26
CA ASP A 30 15.94 -27.63 3.42
C ASP A 30 14.61 -27.27 2.76
N LYS A 31 13.74 -26.53 3.45
CA LYS A 31 12.42 -26.11 2.95
C LYS A 31 12.37 -24.60 2.74
N VAL A 32 11.69 -24.17 1.69
CA VAL A 32 11.49 -22.75 1.39
C VAL A 32 10.03 -22.49 1.09
N VAL A 33 9.42 -21.57 1.84
CA VAL A 33 8.10 -21.01 1.56
C VAL A 33 8.27 -19.52 1.28
N LEU A 34 7.75 -19.06 0.15
CA LEU A 34 7.80 -17.67 -0.28
C LEU A 34 6.37 -17.13 -0.40
N ASP A 35 6.03 -16.17 0.45
CA ASP A 35 4.69 -15.57 0.56
C ASP A 35 4.74 -14.07 0.24
N GLY A 36 4.06 -13.63 -0.81
CA GLY A 36 4.21 -12.27 -1.36
C GLY A 36 5.56 -12.08 -2.06
N ASN A 37 5.81 -12.89 -3.09
CA ASN A 37 7.13 -13.04 -3.69
C ASN A 37 7.68 -11.77 -4.34
N LEU A 38 8.79 -11.29 -3.80
CA LEU A 38 9.68 -10.33 -4.41
C LEU A 38 10.64 -10.99 -5.40
N GLY A 39 10.47 -10.70 -6.70
CA GLY A 39 11.41 -11.09 -7.75
C GLY A 39 12.73 -10.30 -7.72
N PRO A 40 13.69 -10.63 -8.61
CA PRO A 40 14.93 -9.87 -8.73
C PRO A 40 14.64 -8.44 -9.21
N MET A 41 14.90 -7.46 -8.34
CA MET A 41 14.73 -6.04 -8.63
C MET A 41 16.12 -5.40 -8.74
N PRO A 42 16.65 -5.18 -9.96
CA PRO A 42 18.04 -4.75 -10.14
C PRO A 42 18.28 -3.29 -9.72
N ASN A 43 17.23 -2.48 -9.61
CA ASN A 43 17.30 -1.09 -9.18
C ASN A 43 15.93 -0.60 -8.64
N VAL A 44 15.95 0.60 -8.06
CA VAL A 44 14.76 1.25 -7.50
C VAL A 44 13.72 1.62 -8.56
N GLU A 45 14.16 1.85 -9.81
CA GLU A 45 13.24 2.19 -10.90
C GLU A 45 12.32 1.02 -11.26
N VAL A 46 12.86 -0.19 -11.40
CA VAL A 46 12.05 -1.40 -11.66
C VAL A 46 11.08 -1.63 -10.50
N TRP A 47 11.55 -1.52 -9.26
CA TRP A 47 10.70 -1.61 -8.07
C TRP A 47 9.55 -0.58 -8.11
N GLY A 48 9.90 0.69 -8.36
CA GLY A 48 8.95 1.79 -8.43
C GLY A 48 7.93 1.60 -9.54
N ASN A 49 8.36 1.12 -10.71
CA ASN A 49 7.47 0.81 -11.83
C ASN A 49 6.53 -0.34 -11.50
N THR A 50 6.99 -1.42 -10.86
CA THR A 50 6.10 -2.51 -10.42
C THR A 50 5.02 -1.98 -9.50
N TRP A 51 5.38 -1.23 -8.45
CA TRP A 51 4.41 -0.65 -7.52
C TRP A 51 3.48 0.36 -8.20
N GLY A 52 4.02 1.22 -9.06
CA GLY A 52 3.26 2.23 -9.80
C GLY A 52 2.20 1.62 -10.74
N ASN A 53 2.44 0.41 -11.25
CA ASN A 53 1.47 -0.30 -12.09
C ASN A 53 0.50 -1.18 -11.28
N THR A 54 0.93 -1.75 -10.14
CA THR A 54 0.08 -2.66 -9.35
C THR A 54 -0.86 -1.93 -8.41
N VAL A 55 -0.43 -0.84 -7.77
CA VAL A 55 -1.26 -0.09 -6.81
C VAL A 55 -2.58 0.38 -7.42
N PRO A 56 -2.61 1.00 -8.62
CA PRO A 56 -3.88 1.42 -9.23
C PRO A 56 -4.87 0.26 -9.40
N VAL A 57 -4.40 -0.93 -9.81
CA VAL A 57 -5.27 -2.11 -9.97
C VAL A 57 -5.91 -2.54 -8.66
N VAL A 58 -5.14 -2.51 -7.56
CA VAL A 58 -5.66 -2.86 -6.22
C VAL A 58 -6.68 -1.82 -5.76
N LEU A 59 -6.41 -0.54 -5.98
CA LEU A 59 -7.34 0.55 -5.63
C LEU A 59 -8.61 0.49 -6.48
N ASP A 60 -8.52 0.23 -7.78
CA ASP A 60 -9.69 0.03 -8.65
C ASP A 60 -10.56 -1.10 -8.12
N ARG A 61 -9.95 -2.23 -7.72
CA ARG A 61 -10.69 -3.35 -7.11
C ARG A 61 -11.32 -2.96 -5.78
N MET A 62 -10.66 -2.12 -4.98
CA MET A 62 -11.19 -1.58 -3.73
C MET A 62 -12.44 -0.74 -3.97
N LEU A 63 -12.36 0.20 -4.92
CA LEU A 63 -13.42 1.13 -5.26
C LEU A 63 -14.62 0.40 -5.89
N GLU A 64 -14.35 -0.57 -6.76
CA GLU A 64 -15.34 -1.48 -7.33
C GLU A 64 -16.08 -2.25 -6.23
N ASN A 65 -15.33 -2.83 -5.28
CA ASN A 65 -15.94 -3.52 -4.14
C ASN A 65 -16.78 -2.57 -3.28
N CYS A 66 -16.35 -1.33 -3.07
CA CYS A 66 -17.19 -0.34 -2.38
C CYS A 66 -18.49 -0.12 -3.16
N ARG A 67 -18.41 0.20 -4.45
CA ARG A 67 -19.58 0.48 -5.30
C ARG A 67 -20.65 -0.60 -5.24
N LEU A 68 -20.26 -1.87 -5.12
CA LEU A 68 -21.15 -3.02 -5.07
C LEU A 68 -21.79 -3.29 -3.69
N GLN A 69 -21.31 -2.62 -2.64
CA GLN A 69 -21.77 -2.85 -1.27
C GLN A 69 -22.78 -1.79 -0.82
N PRO A 70 -23.94 -2.19 -0.25
CA PRO A 70 -24.92 -1.24 0.30
C PRO A 70 -24.34 -0.33 1.40
N SER A 71 -23.31 -0.80 2.11
CA SER A 71 -22.64 -0.07 3.19
C SER A 71 -21.53 0.88 2.72
N CYS A 72 -21.36 1.09 1.41
CA CYS A 72 -20.34 1.99 0.88
C CYS A 72 -20.67 3.44 1.23
N VAL A 73 -19.69 4.12 1.81
CA VAL A 73 -19.81 5.52 2.25
C VAL A 73 -19.61 6.52 1.11
N LEU A 74 -19.03 6.07 -0.01
CA LEU A 74 -18.76 6.90 -1.18
C LEU A 74 -19.93 6.77 -2.17
N LYS A 75 -20.54 7.91 -2.52
CA LYS A 75 -21.60 7.96 -3.55
C LYS A 75 -21.05 7.65 -4.95
N ASP A 76 -19.86 8.19 -5.25
CA ASP A 76 -19.11 7.91 -6.47
C ASP A 76 -17.66 7.57 -6.11
N PRO A 77 -17.33 6.29 -5.84
CA PRO A 77 -16.00 5.88 -5.40
C PRO A 77 -14.87 6.28 -6.36
N PHE A 78 -15.08 6.10 -7.66
CA PHE A 78 -14.07 6.41 -8.68
C PHE A 78 -13.88 7.92 -8.84
N GLY A 79 -14.98 8.69 -8.96
CA GLY A 79 -14.88 10.14 -9.05
C GLY A 79 -14.25 10.78 -7.80
N SER A 80 -14.55 10.24 -6.62
CA SER A 80 -13.96 10.68 -5.35
C SER A 80 -12.44 10.47 -5.33
N TYR A 81 -11.97 9.31 -5.79
CA TYR A 81 -10.54 9.01 -5.85
C TYR A 81 -9.81 9.86 -6.90
N GLU A 82 -10.39 10.08 -8.09
CA GLU A 82 -9.82 10.98 -9.11
C GLU A 82 -9.73 12.42 -8.62
N ALA A 83 -10.75 12.91 -7.90
CA ALA A 83 -10.71 14.23 -7.27
C ALA A 83 -9.57 14.35 -6.25
N LEU A 84 -9.38 13.31 -5.41
CA LEU A 84 -8.27 13.24 -4.46
C LEU A 84 -6.92 13.27 -5.17
N LEU A 85 -6.74 12.49 -6.23
CA LEU A 85 -5.52 12.51 -7.05
C LEU A 85 -5.26 13.88 -7.65
N ALA A 86 -6.31 14.57 -8.13
CA ALA A 86 -6.19 15.92 -8.66
C ALA A 86 -5.75 16.92 -7.57
N THR A 87 -6.27 16.82 -6.34
CA THR A 87 -5.85 17.63 -5.19
C THR A 87 -4.40 17.36 -4.80
N CYS A 88 -3.97 16.09 -4.77
CA CYS A 88 -2.58 15.70 -4.55
C CYS A 88 -1.63 16.27 -5.62
N ARG A 89 -2.01 16.20 -6.91
CA ARG A 89 -1.22 16.75 -8.04
C ARG A 89 -1.03 18.26 -7.92
N ARG A 90 -2.05 18.99 -7.43
CA ARG A 90 -1.97 20.43 -7.16
C ARG A 90 -1.30 20.78 -5.82
N LYS A 91 -0.82 19.79 -5.06
CA LYS A 91 -0.20 19.98 -3.73
C LYS A 91 -1.13 20.65 -2.69
N ALA A 92 -2.44 20.53 -2.88
CA ALA A 92 -3.44 21.19 -2.05
C ALA A 92 -3.86 20.34 -0.84
N LEU A 93 -3.55 19.05 -0.83
CA LEU A 93 -3.82 18.18 0.31
C LEU A 93 -2.70 18.35 1.34
N LEU A 94 -3.03 18.84 2.53
CA LEU A 94 -2.06 19.12 3.60
C LEU A 94 -2.33 18.26 4.82
N SER A 95 -1.27 17.94 5.56
CA SER A 95 -1.38 17.30 6.88
C SER A 95 -2.09 18.23 7.88
N PRO A 96 -2.61 17.68 8.99
CA PRO A 96 -2.83 18.47 10.19
C PRO A 96 -1.57 19.27 10.58
N PRO A 97 -1.71 20.41 11.27
CA PRO A 97 -0.56 21.18 11.71
C PRO A 97 0.31 20.37 12.67
N CYS A 98 1.62 20.40 12.44
CA CYS A 98 2.62 19.91 13.37
C CYS A 98 2.69 20.81 14.63
N ALA A 99 3.46 20.40 15.64
CA ALA A 99 3.60 21.16 16.88
C ALA A 99 4.14 22.59 16.66
N ASP A 100 4.92 22.79 15.61
CA ASP A 100 5.46 24.10 15.19
C ASP A 100 4.52 24.87 14.24
N GLY A 101 3.32 24.36 13.99
CA GLY A 101 2.33 24.93 13.06
C GLY A 101 2.60 24.64 11.58
N SER A 102 3.72 24.00 11.24
CA SER A 102 4.02 23.63 9.85
C SER A 102 3.07 22.53 9.34
N ARG A 103 2.92 22.44 8.02
CA ARG A 103 2.12 21.40 7.36
C ARG A 103 2.91 20.76 6.24
N ILE A 104 2.74 19.45 6.06
CA ILE A 104 3.36 18.68 4.98
C ILE A 104 2.34 18.47 3.87
N THR A 105 2.74 18.68 2.63
CA THR A 105 1.92 18.30 1.47
C THR A 105 1.83 16.78 1.38
N LEU A 106 0.60 16.26 1.43
CA LEU A 106 0.31 14.86 1.25
C LEU A 106 0.34 14.53 -0.26
N THR A 107 1.26 13.64 -0.63
CA THR A 107 1.40 13.16 -2.00
C THR A 107 0.56 11.90 -2.22
N ASN A 108 0.35 11.52 -3.48
CA ASN A 108 -0.28 10.25 -3.81
C ASN A 108 0.40 9.06 -3.10
N GLY A 109 1.74 9.04 -3.06
CA GLY A 109 2.49 7.98 -2.37
C GLY A 109 2.21 7.92 -0.87
N LEU A 110 2.10 9.06 -0.19
CA LEU A 110 1.76 9.11 1.24
C LEU A 110 0.32 8.64 1.50
N VAL A 111 -0.63 9.04 0.65
CA VAL A 111 -2.02 8.59 0.73
C VAL A 111 -2.10 7.08 0.54
N VAL A 112 -1.52 6.55 -0.54
CA VAL A 112 -1.49 5.11 -0.83
C VAL A 112 -0.83 4.32 0.29
N GLY A 113 0.32 4.78 0.79
CA GLY A 113 1.02 4.10 1.88
C GLY A 113 0.19 4.03 3.16
N TYR A 114 -0.58 5.07 3.45
CA TYR A 114 -1.52 5.05 4.57
C TYR A 114 -2.70 4.09 4.34
N LEU A 115 -3.30 4.11 3.13
CA LEU A 115 -4.38 3.18 2.78
C LEU A 115 -3.92 1.72 2.86
N HIS A 116 -2.70 1.43 2.41
CA HIS A 116 -2.08 0.11 2.53
C HIS A 116 -1.98 -0.32 4.01
N ASN A 117 -1.44 0.54 4.88
CA ASN A 117 -1.32 0.25 6.31
C ASN A 117 -2.70 -0.02 6.95
N MET A 118 -3.73 0.74 6.57
CA MET A 118 -5.10 0.48 7.05
C MET A 118 -5.65 -0.84 6.53
N ALA A 119 -5.39 -1.20 5.27
CA ALA A 119 -5.86 -2.44 4.66
C ALA A 119 -5.20 -3.69 5.27
N GLU A 120 -3.96 -3.60 5.75
CA GLU A 120 -3.26 -4.69 6.44
C GLU A 120 -3.84 -4.98 7.84
N ALA A 121 -4.59 -4.04 8.44
CA ALA A 121 -5.20 -4.25 9.74
C ALA A 121 -6.22 -5.41 9.68
N ARG A 122 -6.10 -6.37 10.62
CA ARG A 122 -7.01 -7.52 10.71
C ARG A 122 -8.47 -7.07 10.85
N GLY A 123 -9.38 -7.84 10.25
CA GLY A 123 -10.82 -7.57 10.30
C GLY A 123 -11.26 -6.58 9.23
N CYS A 124 -11.69 -5.38 9.63
CA CYS A 124 -12.32 -4.39 8.74
C CYS A 124 -11.34 -3.38 8.12
N GLY A 125 -10.05 -3.70 7.96
CA GLY A 125 -9.03 -2.77 7.45
C GLY A 125 -9.40 -2.12 6.10
N TRP A 126 -9.96 -2.90 5.18
CA TRP A 126 -10.49 -2.41 3.90
C TRP A 126 -11.58 -1.33 4.06
N LYS A 127 -12.45 -1.46 5.06
CA LYS A 127 -13.46 -0.44 5.38
C LYS A 127 -12.80 0.83 5.89
N GLN A 128 -11.74 0.73 6.70
CA GLN A 128 -11.00 1.89 7.21
C GLN A 128 -10.27 2.63 6.07
N ALA A 129 -9.71 1.91 5.10
CA ALA A 129 -9.12 2.52 3.91
C ALA A 129 -10.17 3.32 3.10
N ILE A 130 -11.35 2.74 2.86
CA ILE A 130 -12.47 3.43 2.19
C ILE A 130 -12.97 4.65 2.99
N LEU A 131 -13.09 4.54 4.31
CA LEU A 131 -13.46 5.67 5.18
C LEU A 131 -12.44 6.80 5.11
N THR A 132 -11.15 6.46 5.04
CA THR A 132 -10.09 7.44 4.88
C THR A 132 -10.22 8.19 3.57
N LEU A 133 -10.48 7.49 2.46
CA LEU A 133 -10.74 8.15 1.17
C LEU A 133 -11.91 9.14 1.28
N ALA A 134 -13.02 8.73 1.89
CA ALA A 134 -14.17 9.60 2.10
C ALA A 134 -13.80 10.86 2.92
N LEU A 135 -13.06 10.70 4.02
CA LEU A 135 -12.62 11.81 4.87
C LEU A 135 -11.70 12.78 4.13
N LEU A 136 -10.75 12.26 3.34
CA LEU A 136 -9.82 13.10 2.56
C LEU A 136 -10.53 13.85 1.44
N THR A 137 -11.63 13.31 0.91
CA THR A 137 -12.45 13.99 -0.11
C THR A 137 -13.41 15.02 0.47
N LEU A 138 -13.84 14.87 1.73
CA LEU A 138 -14.74 15.81 2.43
C LEU A 138 -13.98 16.94 3.15
N GLY A 139 -12.72 16.70 3.54
CA GLY A 139 -11.92 17.62 4.34
C GLY A 139 -11.61 18.98 3.69
N ASP A 140 -11.75 19.11 2.37
CA ASP A 140 -11.52 20.36 1.63
C ASP A 140 -12.71 21.34 1.70
N GLU A 141 -13.94 20.86 1.98
CA GLU A 141 -15.11 21.74 2.16
C GLU A 141 -15.23 22.26 3.59
N ALA A 142 -14.74 21.52 4.58
CA ALA A 142 -14.83 21.88 6.00
C ALA A 142 -13.67 22.75 6.51
N GLN A 143 -12.61 22.95 5.70
CA GLN A 143 -11.45 23.80 6.04
C GLN A 143 -11.38 25.11 5.24
N ARG A 144 -12.43 25.44 4.47
CA ARG A 144 -12.64 26.77 3.88
C ARG A 144 -13.60 27.58 4.75
#